data_AF-A0A1C7EKL2-F1
#
_entry.id   AF-A0A1C7EKL2-F1
#
_cell.length_a   1.000
_cell.length_b   1.000
_cell.length_c   1.000
_cell.angle_alpha   90.00
_cell.angle_beta   90.00
_cell.angle_gamma   90.00
#
_symmetry.space_group_name_H-M   'P 1'
#
loop_
_entity.id
_entity.type
_entity.pdbx_description
1 polymer ?
#
loop_
_entity_poly.entity_id
_entity_poly.type
_entity_poly.pdbx_seq_one_letter_code
_entity_poly.pdbx_strand_id
1 'polypeptide(L)'
;MSFSCFGAEVRVLGIFIQWLPAVSVIVAAFATFVTYRSYLANQRFAEANYKPILRVKKTRAYRDFWGVLFENELNRYCLIKTVTFTDERVKCEYAGHMVVTEDNSMFNRNLALEPTKDVGPFVKLIAQNNEKIIGEIVLEVESFLGQKYKITTPEIIFENKDIKNQNRMWLEFLKVEKVK
;
A
#
# COMPACT_ATOMS: atom_id res chain seq x y z
N MET A 1 6.56 8.40 -81.56
CA MET A 1 6.30 7.37 -80.53
C MET A 1 7.40 7.50 -79.48
N SER A 2 7.22 7.65 -78.17
CA SER A 2 6.11 7.99 -77.29
C SER A 2 6.75 8.44 -75.96
N PHE A 3 6.93 9.74 -75.71
CA PHE A 3 7.58 10.27 -74.47
C PHE A 3 6.58 10.60 -73.34
N SER A 4 5.30 10.25 -73.51
CA SER A 4 4.21 10.64 -72.61
C SER A 4 4.08 9.80 -71.34
N CYS A 5 4.67 8.59 -71.27
CA CYS A 5 4.55 7.74 -70.08
C CYS A 5 5.56 8.07 -68.97
N PHE A 6 6.76 8.57 -69.31
CA PHE A 6 7.82 8.82 -68.30
C PHE A 6 7.50 10.00 -67.37
N GLY A 7 6.80 11.03 -67.86
CA GLY A 7 6.42 12.19 -67.06
C GLY A 7 5.28 11.93 -66.07
N ALA A 8 4.43 10.92 -66.34
CA ALA A 8 3.33 10.54 -65.45
C ALA A 8 3.85 9.76 -64.24
N GLU A 9 4.76 8.82 -64.44
CA GLU A 9 5.36 8.02 -63.35
C GLU A 9 6.18 8.87 -62.37
N VAL A 10 6.95 9.84 -62.87
CA VAL A 10 7.73 10.76 -62.02
C VAL A 10 6.83 11.70 -61.20
N ARG A 11 5.69 12.14 -61.76
CA ARG A 11 4.70 12.94 -61.03
C ARG A 11 3.99 12.14 -59.95
N VAL A 12 3.66 10.87 -60.24
CA VAL A 12 3.05 9.97 -59.28
C VAL A 12 4.02 9.70 -58.11
N LEU A 13 5.29 9.41 -58.39
CA LEU A 13 6.34 9.26 -57.35
C LEU A 13 6.53 10.53 -56.51
N GLY A 14 6.53 11.71 -57.15
CA GLY A 14 6.67 13.00 -56.46
C GLY A 14 5.50 13.31 -55.51
N ILE A 15 4.28 12.91 -55.88
CA ILE A 15 3.10 13.02 -55.02
C ILE A 15 3.25 12.08 -53.81
N PHE A 16 3.59 10.80 -54.02
CA PHE A 16 3.82 9.87 -52.90
C PHE A 16 4.90 10.35 -51.92
N ILE A 17 5.99 10.91 -52.42
CA ILE A 17 7.08 11.46 -51.58
C ILE A 17 6.62 12.69 -50.78
N GLN A 18 5.73 13.53 -51.32
CA GLN A 18 5.19 14.69 -50.59
C GLN A 18 4.24 14.31 -49.45
N TRP A 19 3.50 13.21 -49.57
CA TRP A 19 2.56 12.78 -48.54
C TRP A 19 3.19 11.94 -47.42
N LEU A 20 4.33 11.28 -47.68
CA LEU A 20 5.05 10.46 -46.69
C LEU A 20 5.37 11.21 -45.38
N PRO A 21 5.89 12.46 -45.39
CA PRO A 21 6.12 13.23 -44.17
C PRO A 21 4.82 13.51 -43.40
N ALA A 22 3.74 13.90 -44.10
CA ALA A 22 2.46 14.20 -43.47
C ALA A 22 1.86 12.96 -42.78
N VAL A 23 1.91 11.79 -43.44
CA VAL A 23 1.46 10.52 -42.85
C VAL A 23 2.32 10.13 -41.65
N SER A 24 3.64 10.31 -41.73
CA SER A 24 4.55 10.00 -40.62
C SER A 24 4.26 10.83 -39.36
N VAL A 25 3.96 12.12 -39.51
CA VAL A 25 3.59 13.02 -38.41
C VAL A 25 2.26 12.61 -37.78
N ILE A 26 1.27 12.22 -38.58
CA ILE A 26 -0.04 11.76 -38.08
C ILE A 26 0.13 10.44 -37.29
N VAL A 27 0.91 9.50 -37.82
CA VAL A 27 1.19 8.22 -37.14
C VAL A 27 1.96 8.46 -35.83
N ALA A 28 2.96 9.35 -35.83
CA ALA A 28 3.72 9.69 -34.63
C ALA A 28 2.86 10.38 -33.56
N ALA A 29 1.97 11.30 -33.96
CA ALA A 29 1.02 11.93 -33.06
C ALA A 29 0.03 10.91 -32.48
N PHE A 30 -0.48 10.00 -33.31
CA PHE A 30 -1.38 8.94 -32.86
C PHE A 30 -0.69 7.97 -31.89
N ALA A 31 0.54 7.54 -32.20
CA ALA A 31 1.33 6.68 -31.32
C ALA A 31 1.62 7.34 -29.95
N THR A 32 1.95 8.63 -29.97
CA THR A 32 2.16 9.43 -28.75
C THR A 32 0.87 9.52 -27.93
N PHE A 33 -0.26 9.78 -28.59
CA PHE A 33 -1.57 9.83 -27.93
C PHE A 33 -1.96 8.50 -27.30
N VAL A 34 -1.77 7.39 -28.03
CA VAL A 34 -2.05 6.04 -27.52
C VAL A 34 -1.15 5.73 -26.32
N THR A 35 0.14 6.03 -26.41
CA THR A 35 1.09 5.80 -25.31
C THR A 35 0.73 6.61 -24.07
N TYR A 36 0.33 7.87 -24.25
CA TYR A 36 -0.13 8.72 -23.14
C TYR A 36 -1.41 8.19 -22.50
N ARG A 37 -2.39 7.75 -23.30
CA ARG A 37 -3.63 7.13 -22.80
C ARG A 37 -3.34 5.84 -22.05
N SER A 38 -2.49 4.97 -22.57
CA SER A 38 -2.06 3.74 -21.93
C SER A 38 -1.31 4.00 -20.63
N TYR A 39 -0.45 5.03 -20.60
CA TYR A 39 0.24 5.47 -19.39
C TYR A 39 -0.76 5.90 -18.31
N LEU A 40 -1.74 6.75 -18.64
CA LEU A 40 -2.78 7.16 -17.70
C LEU A 40 -3.63 5.99 -17.21
N ALA A 41 -3.98 5.06 -18.09
CA ALA A 41 -4.74 3.87 -17.72
C ALA A 41 -3.94 2.98 -16.75
N ASN A 42 -2.66 2.77 -17.04
CA ASN A 42 -1.75 2.00 -16.18
C ASN A 42 -1.54 2.68 -14.82
N GLN A 43 -1.42 4.00 -14.77
CA GLN A 43 -1.35 4.73 -13.50
C GLN A 43 -2.62 4.54 -12.66
N ARG A 44 -3.81 4.69 -13.26
CA ARG A 44 -5.08 4.49 -12.54
C ARG A 44 -5.26 3.05 -12.07
N PHE A 45 -4.91 2.09 -12.91
CA PHE A 45 -4.91 0.68 -12.54
C PHE A 45 -3.93 0.42 -11.40
N ALA A 46 -2.74 1.01 -11.45
CA ALA A 46 -1.74 0.89 -10.40
C ALA A 46 -2.20 1.51 -9.08
N GLU A 47 -2.85 2.68 -9.11
CA GLU A 47 -3.39 3.30 -7.90
C GLU A 47 -4.48 2.45 -7.23
N ALA A 48 -5.33 1.80 -8.03
CA ALA A 48 -6.34 0.87 -7.51
C ALA A 48 -5.71 -0.43 -6.96
N ASN A 49 -4.67 -0.95 -7.64
CA ASN A 49 -4.11 -2.27 -7.39
C ASN A 49 -2.82 -2.32 -6.56
N TYR A 50 -2.24 -1.19 -6.17
CA TYR A 50 -1.06 -1.18 -5.31
C TYR A 50 -1.19 -0.30 -4.07
N LYS A 51 -2.39 0.24 -3.82
CA LYS A 51 -2.70 0.87 -2.53
C LYS A 51 -2.53 -0.17 -1.42
N PRO A 52 -1.66 0.05 -0.42
CA PRO A 52 -1.50 -0.86 0.71
C PRO A 52 -2.78 -0.82 1.55
N ILE A 53 -3.33 -1.99 1.86
CA ILE A 53 -4.45 -2.13 2.79
C ILE A 53 -3.94 -2.92 3.98
N LEU A 54 -3.84 -2.23 5.10
CA LEU A 54 -3.46 -2.83 6.38
C LEU A 54 -4.70 -2.94 7.27
N ARG A 55 -4.70 -3.98 8.10
CA ARG A 55 -5.69 -4.24 9.14
C ARG A 55 -4.95 -4.50 10.45
N VAL A 56 -5.51 -4.10 11.59
CA VAL A 56 -4.96 -4.56 12.88
C VAL A 56 -5.35 -6.02 13.05
N LYS A 57 -4.37 -6.91 13.05
CA LYS A 57 -4.60 -8.34 13.22
C LYS A 57 -4.72 -8.69 14.69
N LYS A 58 -3.79 -8.17 15.48
CA LYS A 58 -3.63 -8.59 16.87
C LYS A 58 -3.03 -7.50 17.71
N THR A 59 -3.43 -7.44 18.96
CA THR A 59 -2.84 -6.59 19.98
C THR A 59 -2.53 -7.42 21.19
N ARG A 60 -1.36 -7.22 21.81
CA ARG A 60 -0.93 -8.00 22.97
C ARG A 60 -0.19 -7.12 23.95
N ALA A 61 -0.58 -7.19 25.22
CA ALA A 61 0.21 -6.63 26.30
C ALA A 61 1.37 -7.58 26.63
N TYR A 62 2.59 -7.07 26.56
CA TYR A 62 3.78 -7.70 27.11
C TYR A 62 4.09 -7.03 28.45
N ARG A 63 5.05 -7.58 29.22
CA ARG A 63 5.38 -7.06 30.55
C ARG A 63 5.74 -5.57 30.56
N ASP A 64 6.48 -5.13 29.54
CA ASP A 64 7.09 -3.79 29.50
C ASP A 64 6.58 -2.92 28.34
N PHE A 65 5.74 -3.47 27.47
CA PHE A 65 5.27 -2.79 26.26
C PHE A 65 3.98 -3.42 25.72
N TRP A 66 3.30 -2.71 24.83
CA TRP A 66 2.21 -3.27 24.05
C TRP A 66 2.67 -3.50 22.61
N GLY A 67 2.20 -4.59 22.03
CA GLY A 67 2.46 -4.95 20.65
C GLY A 67 1.20 -4.84 19.82
N VAL A 68 1.31 -4.24 18.64
CA VAL A 68 0.26 -4.23 17.61
C VAL A 68 0.82 -4.91 16.36
N LEU A 69 0.19 -6.01 15.96
CA LEU A 69 0.50 -6.74 14.75
C LEU A 69 -0.49 -6.34 13.66
N PHE A 70 0.03 -5.97 12.51
CA PHE A 70 -0.75 -5.64 11.33
C PHE A 70 -0.79 -6.83 10.37
N GLU A 71 -1.91 -6.97 9.67
CA GLU A 71 -2.05 -7.85 8.52
C GLU A 71 -2.11 -6.99 7.26
N ASN A 72 -1.39 -7.43 6.24
CA ASN A 72 -1.51 -6.88 4.91
C ASN A 72 -2.42 -7.76 4.09
N GLU A 73 -3.69 -7.39 3.98
CA GLU A 73 -4.72 -8.24 3.36
C GLU A 73 -4.39 -8.64 1.92
N LEU A 74 -3.72 -7.75 1.19
CA LEU A 74 -3.43 -7.97 -0.22
C LEU A 74 -2.03 -8.55 -0.44
N ASN A 75 -1.30 -8.86 0.64
CA ASN A 75 0.11 -9.29 0.62
C ASN A 75 0.99 -8.41 -0.29
N ARG A 76 0.61 -7.14 -0.47
CA ARG A 76 1.31 -6.21 -1.35
C ARG A 76 2.57 -5.73 -0.65
N TYR A 77 3.70 -5.72 -1.34
CA TYR A 77 4.92 -5.20 -0.73
C TYR A 77 4.73 -3.74 -0.28
N CYS A 78 4.87 -3.49 1.01
CA CYS A 78 4.86 -2.17 1.62
C CYS A 78 6.05 -2.05 2.58
N LEU A 79 6.82 -0.98 2.43
CA LEU A 79 7.93 -0.68 3.31
C LEU A 79 7.46 0.36 4.34
N ILE A 80 7.40 -0.04 5.62
CA ILE A 80 7.12 0.90 6.72
C ILE A 80 8.39 1.70 6.97
N LYS A 81 8.30 3.02 6.82
CA LYS A 81 9.42 3.96 7.02
C LYS A 81 9.44 4.51 8.42
N THR A 82 8.30 5.00 8.87
CA THR A 82 8.15 5.65 10.16
C THR A 82 6.84 5.19 10.80
N VAL A 83 6.85 5.19 12.12
CA VAL A 83 5.72 4.82 12.96
C VAL A 83 5.69 5.82 14.10
N THR A 84 4.59 6.52 14.24
CA THR A 84 4.36 7.48 15.31
C THR A 84 3.05 7.17 16.02
N PHE A 85 2.91 7.69 17.23
CA PHE A 85 1.65 7.66 17.97
C PHE A 85 1.18 9.10 18.15
N THR A 86 -0.13 9.35 18.11
CA THR A 86 -0.65 10.72 18.21
C THR A 86 -0.46 11.35 19.60
N ASP A 87 -0.44 10.54 20.66
CA ASP A 87 -0.13 10.98 22.02
C ASP A 87 1.38 10.89 22.28
N GLU A 88 2.01 12.02 22.64
CA GLU A 88 3.45 12.12 22.87
C GLU A 88 3.95 11.28 24.05
N ARG A 89 3.05 10.87 24.95
CA ARG A 89 3.37 10.04 26.13
C ARG A 89 3.61 8.57 25.77
N VAL A 90 3.39 8.20 24.51
CA VAL A 90 3.62 6.84 24.00
C VAL A 90 4.73 6.86 22.97
N LYS A 91 5.82 6.18 23.29
CA LYS A 91 6.88 5.93 22.32
C LYS A 91 6.46 4.79 21.41
N CYS A 92 6.53 5.04 20.11
CA CYS A 92 6.17 4.08 19.07
C CYS A 92 7.44 3.63 18.34
N GLU A 93 7.65 2.32 18.20
CA GLU A 93 8.83 1.75 17.56
C GLU A 93 8.41 0.63 16.60
N TYR A 94 8.92 0.67 15.37
CA TYR A 94 8.74 -0.44 14.44
C TYR A 94 9.72 -1.57 14.78
N ALA A 95 9.21 -2.75 15.13
CA ALA A 95 10.05 -3.90 15.50
C ALA A 95 10.29 -4.89 14.34
N GLY A 96 9.88 -4.54 13.12
CA GLY A 96 10.02 -5.40 11.95
C GLY A 96 8.84 -6.36 11.75
N HIS A 97 9.08 -7.47 11.06
CA HIS A 97 8.11 -8.55 10.92
C HIS A 97 8.29 -9.56 12.06
N MET A 98 7.22 -9.80 12.82
CA MET A 98 7.26 -10.76 13.94
C MET A 98 6.22 -11.87 13.75
N VAL A 99 6.56 -13.04 14.30
CA VAL A 99 5.64 -14.17 14.46
C VAL A 99 5.09 -14.14 15.87
N VAL A 100 3.80 -13.90 16.02
CA VAL A 100 3.10 -13.98 17.31
C VAL A 100 2.38 -15.31 17.36
N THR A 101 2.84 -16.21 18.22
CA THR A 101 2.19 -17.51 18.47
C THR A 101 1.25 -17.39 19.65
N GLU A 102 0.02 -17.86 19.47
CA GLU A 102 -0.93 -18.06 20.57
C GLU A 102 -1.02 -19.54 20.92
N ASP A 103 -0.89 -19.82 22.21
CA ASP A 103 -1.08 -21.15 22.75
C ASP A 103 -2.58 -21.31 23.05
N ASN A 104 -3.28 -21.99 22.15
CA ASN A 104 -4.74 -22.22 22.25
C ASN A 104 -5.11 -23.22 23.38
N SER A 105 -4.13 -23.71 24.14
CA SER A 105 -4.32 -24.74 25.17
C SER A 105 -5.27 -24.36 26.31
N MET A 106 -5.60 -23.07 26.49
CA MET A 106 -6.55 -22.65 27.54
C MET A 106 -8.03 -22.72 27.13
N PHE A 107 -8.37 -22.73 25.83
CA PHE A 107 -9.77 -22.63 25.39
C PHE A 107 -10.44 -23.95 25.00
N ASN A 108 -9.70 -25.03 24.78
CA ASN A 108 -10.30 -26.33 24.45
C ASN A 108 -9.38 -27.50 24.80
N ARG A 109 -9.51 -28.08 26.00
CA ARG A 109 -8.75 -29.28 26.41
C ARG A 109 -9.02 -30.53 25.55
N ASN A 110 -10.04 -30.51 24.68
CA ASN A 110 -10.51 -31.67 23.91
C ASN A 110 -10.26 -31.59 22.40
N LEU A 111 -9.72 -30.49 21.89
CA LEU A 111 -9.32 -30.37 20.48
C LEU A 111 -7.87 -29.94 20.46
N ALA A 112 -6.99 -30.81 19.96
CA ALA A 112 -5.60 -30.46 19.64
C ALA A 112 -5.60 -29.43 18.50
N LEU A 113 -5.93 -28.18 18.84
CA LEU A 113 -5.86 -27.05 17.94
C LEU A 113 -4.40 -26.66 17.83
N GLU A 114 -3.85 -26.76 16.63
CA GLU A 114 -2.52 -26.27 16.33
C GLU A 114 -2.41 -24.79 16.76
N PRO A 115 -1.26 -24.37 17.32
CA PRO A 115 -1.07 -23.01 17.75
C PRO A 115 -1.19 -22.06 16.55
N THR A 116 -2.09 -21.09 16.63
CA THR A 116 -2.26 -20.10 15.57
C THR A 116 -1.01 -19.21 15.52
N LYS A 117 -0.31 -19.21 14.39
CA LYS A 117 0.85 -18.35 14.14
C LYS A 117 0.44 -17.17 13.29
N ASP A 118 0.43 -15.99 13.90
CA ASP A 118 0.18 -14.75 13.19
C ASP A 118 1.50 -14.11 12.79
N VAL A 119 1.64 -13.76 11.51
CA VAL A 119 2.87 -13.16 10.96
C VAL A 119 2.52 -11.84 10.30
N GLY A 120 3.30 -10.80 10.58
CA GLY A 120 3.12 -9.50 9.94
C GLY A 120 3.98 -8.40 10.53
N PRO A 121 3.85 -7.17 10.02
CA PRO A 121 4.50 -6.00 10.59
C PRO A 121 4.06 -5.78 12.04
N PHE A 122 5.03 -5.56 12.92
CA PHE A 122 4.80 -5.41 14.35
C PHE A 122 5.30 -4.05 14.84
N VAL A 123 4.43 -3.37 15.57
CA VAL A 123 4.71 -2.09 16.22
C VAL A 123 4.70 -2.26 17.72
N LYS A 124 5.76 -1.80 18.35
CA LYS A 124 5.95 -1.76 19.79
C LYS A 124 5.53 -0.37 20.30
N LEU A 125 4.68 -0.37 21.31
CA LEU A 125 4.20 0.82 22.00
C LEU A 125 4.67 0.79 23.45
N ILE A 126 5.29 1.87 23.90
CA ILE A 126 5.81 2.02 25.25
C ILE A 126 5.21 3.29 25.83
N ALA A 127 4.20 3.13 26.69
CA ALA A 127 3.62 4.25 27.44
C ALA A 127 4.53 4.64 28.60
N GLN A 128 4.70 5.95 28.78
CA GLN A 128 5.56 6.50 29.84
C GLN A 128 4.85 6.57 31.21
N ASN A 129 3.51 6.49 31.25
CA ASN A 129 2.71 6.59 32.47
C ASN A 129 1.53 5.58 32.48
N ASN A 130 0.99 5.31 33.67
CA ASN A 130 -0.14 4.39 33.91
C ASN A 130 -1.53 5.03 33.71
N GLU A 131 -1.59 6.29 33.25
CA GLU A 131 -2.86 6.99 33.02
C GLU A 131 -3.58 6.44 31.79
N LYS A 132 -4.88 6.77 31.68
CA LYS A 132 -5.65 6.48 30.48
C LYS A 132 -5.07 7.28 29.31
N ILE A 133 -4.58 6.56 28.29
CA ILE A 133 -4.04 7.15 27.07
C ILE A 133 -4.94 6.76 25.90
N ILE A 134 -5.30 7.75 25.08
CA ILE A 134 -6.12 7.56 23.88
C ILE A 134 -5.35 8.16 22.72
N GLY A 135 -5.12 7.37 21.67
CA GLY A 135 -4.46 7.88 20.47
C GLY A 135 -4.40 6.85 19.36
N GLU A 136 -3.83 7.25 18.23
CA GLU A 136 -3.79 6.47 17.01
C GLU A 136 -2.33 6.19 16.64
N ILE A 137 -2.06 5.02 16.08
CA ILE A 137 -0.79 4.74 15.41
C ILE A 137 -0.88 5.31 14.00
N VAL A 138 0.12 6.09 13.64
CA VAL A 138 0.30 6.62 12.29
C VAL A 138 1.51 5.95 11.68
N LEU A 139 1.30 5.27 10.55
CA LEU A 139 2.33 4.61 9.77
C LEU A 139 2.58 5.41 8.48
N GLU A 140 3.83 5.70 8.17
CA GLU A 140 4.20 6.09 6.80
C GLU A 140 4.75 4.88 6.07
N VAL A 141 4.09 4.52 4.97
CA VAL A 141 4.46 3.37 4.16
C VAL A 141 4.77 3.80 2.74
N GLU A 142 5.76 3.16 2.15
CA GLU A 142 6.09 3.27 0.74
C GLU A 142 5.62 2.00 0.02
N SER A 143 4.80 2.16 -1.02
CA SER A 143 4.39 1.03 -1.86
C SER A 143 5.53 0.57 -2.77
N PHE A 144 5.37 -0.59 -3.40
CA PHE A 144 6.30 -1.10 -4.42
C PHE A 144 6.59 -0.09 -5.55
N LEU A 145 5.64 0.80 -5.86
CA LEU A 145 5.79 1.82 -6.90
C LEU A 145 6.44 3.13 -6.40
N GLY A 146 6.98 3.14 -5.18
CA GLY A 146 7.58 4.32 -4.55
C GLY A 146 6.57 5.37 -4.09
N GLN A 147 5.27 5.05 -4.09
CA GLN A 147 4.23 5.98 -3.63
C GLN A 147 4.14 5.94 -2.11
N LYS A 148 4.11 7.12 -1.49
CA LYS A 148 4.02 7.27 -0.04
C LYS A 148 2.56 7.36 0.40
N TYR A 149 2.21 6.59 1.42
CA TYR A 149 0.91 6.62 2.05
C TYR A 149 1.07 6.82 3.54
N LYS A 150 0.14 7.57 4.11
CA LYS A 150 -0.08 7.69 5.54
C LYS A 150 -1.24 6.78 5.91
N ILE A 151 -0.98 5.87 6.83
CA ILE A 151 -1.96 4.89 7.30
C ILE A 151 -2.20 5.13 8.78
N THR A 152 -3.44 5.44 9.14
CA THR A 152 -3.80 5.73 10.53
C THR A 152 -4.68 4.63 11.10
N THR A 153 -4.33 4.17 12.30
CA THR A 153 -5.17 3.23 13.04
C THR A 153 -6.36 3.93 13.67
N PRO A 154 -7.45 3.19 13.92
CA PRO A 154 -8.46 3.62 14.87
C PRO A 154 -7.85 3.99 16.23
N GLU A 155 -8.57 4.79 17.00
CA GLU A 155 -8.17 5.18 18.36
C GLU A 155 -7.94 3.93 19.22
N ILE A 156 -6.79 3.88 19.88
CA ILE A 156 -6.38 2.83 20.81
C ILE A 156 -6.46 3.41 22.22
N ILE A 157 -7.16 2.70 23.09
CA ILE A 157 -7.36 3.12 24.49
C ILE A 157 -6.54 2.22 25.40
N PHE A 158 -5.50 2.79 26.01
CA PHE A 158 -4.70 2.16 27.06
C PHE A 158 -5.25 2.56 28.43
N GLU A 159 -5.53 1.57 29.27
CA GLU A 159 -5.98 1.79 30.65
C GLU A 159 -5.50 0.64 31.54
N ASN A 160 -4.83 0.94 32.64
CA ASN A 160 -4.37 -0.05 33.64
C ASN A 160 -3.53 -1.20 33.04
N LYS A 161 -2.58 -0.89 32.16
CA LYS A 161 -1.75 -1.87 31.45
C LYS A 161 -2.49 -2.78 30.46
N ASP A 162 -3.76 -2.50 30.20
CA ASP A 162 -4.60 -3.27 29.27
C ASP A 162 -5.11 -2.38 28.13
N ILE A 163 -5.46 -3.02 27.02
CA ILE A 163 -6.04 -2.37 25.84
C ILE A 163 -7.54 -2.63 25.89
N LYS A 164 -8.36 -1.59 26.01
CA LYS A 164 -9.81 -1.75 26.27
C LYS A 164 -10.66 -2.04 25.03
N ASN A 165 -10.15 -1.76 23.82
CA ASN A 165 -10.90 -1.85 22.57
C ASN A 165 -10.42 -2.95 21.61
N GLN A 166 -9.78 -4.01 22.12
CA GLN A 166 -9.17 -5.08 21.32
C GLN A 166 -10.12 -5.68 20.27
N ASN A 167 -11.34 -6.05 20.67
CA ASN A 167 -12.31 -6.70 19.78
C ASN A 167 -12.69 -5.87 18.55
N ARG A 168 -12.73 -4.53 18.67
CA ARG A 168 -13.05 -3.64 17.54
C ARG A 168 -11.87 -3.54 16.59
N MET A 169 -10.67 -3.39 17.14
CA MET A 169 -9.46 -3.22 16.34
C MET A 169 -9.18 -4.43 15.44
N TRP A 170 -9.49 -5.65 15.89
CA TRP A 170 -9.28 -6.86 15.07
C TRP A 170 -10.08 -6.89 13.76
N LEU A 171 -11.14 -6.10 13.67
CA LEU A 171 -12.04 -6.03 12.51
C LEU A 171 -11.83 -4.76 11.68
N GLU A 172 -11.01 -3.81 12.13
CA GLU A 172 -10.94 -2.48 11.55
C GLU A 172 -9.79 -2.34 10.54
N PHE A 173 -10.16 -1.89 9.34
CA PHE A 173 -9.21 -1.48 8.31
C PHE A 173 -8.62 -0.12 8.63
N LEU A 174 -7.35 0.05 8.31
CA LEU A 174 -6.68 1.31 8.56
C LEU A 174 -7.05 2.34 7.50
N LYS A 175 -7.18 3.61 7.92
CA LYS A 175 -7.45 4.71 7.01
C LYS A 175 -6.18 5.02 6.23
N VAL A 176 -6.24 4.96 4.90
CA VAL A 176 -5.08 5.14 4.02
C VAL A 176 -5.22 6.38 3.16
N GLU A 177 -4.32 7.34 3.37
CA GLU A 177 -4.23 8.61 2.67
C GLU A 177 -2.93 8.68 1.85
N LYS A 178 -3.01 9.19 0.61
CA LYS A 178 -1.81 9.38 -0.23
C LYS A 178 -1.10 10.66 0.19
N VAL A 179 0.19 10.59 0.48
CA VAL A 179 1.02 11.77 0.76
C VAL A 179 1.41 12.39 -0.58
N LYS A 180 1.03 13.65 -0.79
CA LYS A 180 1.32 14.40 -2.03
C LYS A 180 2.75 14.94 -2.03
#